data_AF-A0A3G9D1Y3-F1
#
_entry.id   AF-A0A3G9D1Y3-F1
#
_cell.length_a   1.000
_cell.length_b   1.000
_cell.length_c   1.000
_cell.angle_alpha   90.00
_cell.angle_beta   90.00
_cell.angle_gamma   90.00
#
_symmetry.space_group_name_H-M   'P 1'
#
loop_
_entity.id
_entity.type
_entity.pdbx_description
1 polymer ?
#
loop_
_entity_poly.entity_id
_entity_poly.type
_entity_poly.pdbx_seq_one_letter_code
_entity_poly.pdbx_strand_id
1 'polypeptide(L)'
;MVQILLTDPEKCDGCNECIEACEKVTGHTSIFLNELEDGYHAIVCQQCVDPACARGCFRDAIRKEHGIVKIEQEACIGCKLCMLMCPIGAITYSDDGMIKCDQSCIEKPGDTPACVAACEKKCLEAVDVREVVSDIQKGFELKATTSSSSLTPSSPSSDLAAATQGLCVFCGTCEMVCPVDAIKVVDNHPEIDKKKCIMCGSCLAACPVLLPSGAGSIWDPRTIANIRYTSKAGKYVLRGFGTERRLPNFDDILIVPAQASIAPVDKYREPCNTKVTLGTRYAEEPLTLQTPVLIAGMSFGALSRESKLALAKGSTMVGSCANTGEGGMLPEERELADKLIVQYSSGRFGVSSEYLNVGDAIEVKIGQGAKPGMGGHLLAEKVSPEVAKIRGIPEGTDALSPARFLDATDREDLAKHIELLREVTDWKVPIIVKFGPGRVYEDVRIAAEAGADIISVDGMEGGTGAAPEVVIEHTGIPTLSALVQAVNSLEDMGLKDEIDLIITGGIRSGADVAKAMAMGADAVYIGTGAMIAMGCRACRMCYTGKCPVGVATQDPELRKRLDVDIGARKVANYIKAMTEETKMLAQLAGHDDIRQFNPDDLRALDTNTAAITGLKLINK
;
A
#
# COMPACT_ATOMS: atom_id res chain seq x y z
N MET A 1 -25.41 25.42 14.06
CA MET A 1 -24.29 26.37 14.10
C MET A 1 -23.14 25.61 14.71
N VAL A 2 -21.99 25.54 14.03
CA VAL A 2 -20.88 24.67 14.46
C VAL A 2 -19.85 25.57 15.11
N GLN A 3 -19.72 25.46 16.42
CA GLN A 3 -18.64 26.10 17.16
C GLN A 3 -17.40 25.20 17.07
N ILE A 4 -16.25 25.78 16.72
CA ILE A 4 -14.96 25.11 16.83
C ILE A 4 -14.20 25.73 18.00
N LEU A 5 -13.32 24.93 18.61
CA LEU A 5 -12.45 25.41 19.67
C LEU A 5 -11.12 25.84 19.06
N LEU A 6 -10.74 27.08 19.34
CA LEU A 6 -9.40 27.60 19.09
C LEU A 6 -8.62 27.65 20.40
N THR A 7 -7.30 27.60 20.27
CA THR A 7 -6.35 27.52 21.36
C THR A 7 -5.20 28.47 21.07
N ASP A 8 -4.87 29.32 22.05
CA ASP A 8 -3.78 30.29 22.00
C ASP A 8 -2.66 29.84 22.96
N PRO A 9 -1.61 29.17 22.44
CA PRO A 9 -0.53 28.66 23.27
C PRO A 9 0.22 29.74 24.07
N GLU A 10 0.25 31.00 23.61
CA GLU A 10 0.95 32.08 24.33
C GLU A 10 0.26 32.43 25.66
N LYS A 11 -1.03 32.09 25.82
CA LYS A 11 -1.81 32.37 27.03
C LYS A 11 -1.92 31.18 27.97
N CYS A 12 -1.51 29.98 27.55
CA CYS A 12 -1.70 28.78 28.32
C CYS A 12 -0.62 28.64 29.40
N ASP A 13 -1.01 28.60 30.67
CA ASP A 13 -0.12 28.50 31.81
C ASP A 13 -0.01 27.07 32.39
N GLY A 14 -0.68 26.10 31.77
CA GLY A 14 -0.59 24.69 32.16
C GLY A 14 -1.42 24.30 33.39
N CYS A 15 -2.37 25.13 33.81
CA CYS A 15 -3.15 24.94 35.05
C CYS A 15 -4.08 23.71 35.09
N ASN A 16 -4.33 23.02 33.96
CA ASN A 16 -5.26 21.89 33.80
C ASN A 16 -6.76 22.17 34.04
N GLU A 17 -7.18 23.41 34.31
CA GLU A 17 -8.58 23.76 34.59
C GLU A 17 -9.55 23.31 33.48
N CYS A 18 -9.14 23.42 32.22
CA CYS A 18 -9.93 22.99 31.07
C CYS A 18 -10.10 21.47 30.98
N ILE A 19 -9.11 20.70 31.45
CA ILE A 19 -9.13 19.24 31.51
C ILE A 19 -10.09 18.80 32.62
N GLU A 20 -9.93 19.36 33.82
CA GLU A 20 -10.79 19.06 34.98
C GLU A 20 -12.26 19.41 34.70
N ALA A 21 -12.51 20.55 34.05
CA ALA A 21 -13.85 20.96 33.66
C ALA A 21 -14.46 20.03 32.61
N CYS A 22 -13.67 19.53 31.65
CA CYS A 22 -14.14 18.54 30.68
C CYS A 22 -14.51 17.24 31.41
N GLU A 23 -13.59 16.68 32.18
CA GLU A 23 -13.78 15.42 32.90
C GLU A 23 -14.99 15.45 33.84
N LYS A 24 -15.19 16.56 34.55
CA LYS A 24 -16.33 16.75 35.46
C LYS A 24 -17.69 16.67 34.75
N VAL A 25 -17.77 17.09 33.49
CA VAL A 25 -19.03 17.13 32.73
C VAL A 25 -19.23 15.84 31.94
N THR A 26 -18.18 15.28 31.34
CA THR A 26 -18.28 14.14 30.41
C THR A 26 -17.87 12.81 31.02
N GLY A 27 -17.32 12.80 32.24
CA GLY A 27 -16.80 11.60 32.92
C GLY A 27 -15.47 11.09 32.36
N HIS A 28 -14.92 11.77 31.36
CA HIS A 28 -13.63 11.48 30.72
C HIS A 28 -13.10 12.77 30.10
N THR A 29 -11.78 12.94 29.99
CA THR A 29 -11.22 14.11 29.29
C THR A 29 -10.99 13.82 27.80
N SER A 30 -11.32 14.81 26.97
CA SER A 30 -10.99 14.83 25.55
C SER A 30 -10.07 16.00 25.16
N ILE A 31 -9.47 16.62 26.17
CA ILE A 31 -8.54 17.75 26.07
C ILE A 31 -7.23 17.33 26.72
N PHE A 32 -6.13 17.68 26.07
CA PHE A 32 -4.79 17.32 26.53
C PHE A 32 -3.92 18.56 26.47
N LEU A 33 -3.03 18.72 27.44
CA LEU A 33 -1.97 19.72 27.35
C LEU A 33 -0.74 19.08 26.73
N ASN A 34 -0.23 19.71 25.69
CA ASN A 34 1.10 19.43 25.17
C ASN A 34 2.05 20.47 25.74
N GLU A 35 3.13 20.04 26.38
CA GLU A 35 4.19 20.93 26.86
C GLU A 35 5.05 21.37 25.66
N LEU A 36 5.25 22.68 25.53
CA LEU A 36 6.09 23.32 24.51
C LEU A 36 7.32 23.96 25.18
N GLU A 37 8.31 24.38 24.40
CA GLU A 37 9.54 25.00 24.94
C GLU A 37 9.27 26.28 25.77
N ASP A 38 8.27 27.08 25.41
CA ASP A 38 7.94 28.36 26.06
C ASP A 38 6.51 28.41 26.66
N GLY A 39 5.91 27.26 26.98
CA GLY A 39 4.57 27.22 27.59
C GLY A 39 3.81 25.91 27.34
N TYR A 40 2.48 25.98 27.39
CA TYR A 40 1.63 24.83 27.17
C TYR A 40 0.72 25.05 25.96
N HIS A 41 0.26 23.98 25.34
CA HIS A 41 -0.73 24.05 24.28
C HIS A 41 -1.87 23.08 24.54
N ALA A 42 -3.08 23.63 24.69
CA ALA A 42 -4.27 22.81 24.84
C ALA A 42 -4.68 22.24 23.48
N ILE A 43 -4.56 20.92 23.33
CA ILE A 43 -4.99 20.16 22.16
C ILE A 43 -6.49 19.91 22.27
N VAL A 44 -7.23 20.46 21.32
CA VAL A 44 -8.69 20.37 21.25
C VAL A 44 -9.15 19.92 19.86
N CYS A 45 -10.22 19.13 19.79
CA CYS A 45 -10.76 18.67 18.51
C CYS A 45 -11.39 19.84 17.75
N GLN A 46 -10.93 20.07 16.52
CA GLN A 46 -11.41 21.18 15.68
C GLN A 46 -12.66 20.87 14.84
N GLN A 47 -13.27 19.69 15.00
CA GLN A 47 -14.45 19.27 14.21
C GLN A 47 -14.31 19.52 12.69
N CYS A 48 -13.14 19.15 12.14
CA CYS A 48 -12.68 19.46 10.78
C CYS A 48 -13.79 19.33 9.73
N VAL A 49 -13.82 20.26 8.76
CA VAL A 49 -14.79 20.23 7.64
C VAL A 49 -14.74 18.88 6.93
N ASP A 50 -13.53 18.41 6.61
CA ASP A 50 -13.24 17.11 6.00
C ASP A 50 -12.28 16.29 6.91
N PRO A 51 -12.82 15.48 7.83
CA PRO A 51 -12.03 14.83 8.88
C PRO A 51 -11.22 13.63 8.37
N ALA A 52 -9.89 13.77 8.38
CA ALA A 52 -8.95 12.70 8.03
C ALA A 52 -9.11 11.44 8.92
N CYS A 53 -9.49 11.62 10.19
CA CYS A 53 -9.79 10.53 11.11
C CYS A 53 -11.00 9.70 10.66
N ALA A 54 -11.99 10.30 9.99
CA ALA A 54 -13.11 9.58 9.38
C ALA A 54 -12.64 8.83 8.11
N ARG A 55 -11.89 9.49 7.22
CA ARG A 55 -11.36 8.86 5.99
C ARG A 55 -10.46 7.65 6.28
N GLY A 56 -9.69 7.70 7.36
CA GLY A 56 -8.86 6.59 7.82
C GLY A 56 -9.59 5.51 8.61
N CYS A 57 -10.85 5.74 9.01
CA CYS A 57 -11.64 4.77 9.76
C CYS A 57 -12.24 3.71 8.83
N PHE A 58 -11.52 2.62 8.59
CA PHE A 58 -11.96 1.51 7.72
C PHE A 58 -13.22 0.75 8.19
N ARG A 59 -13.67 0.99 9.43
CA ARG A 59 -14.93 0.46 10.02
C ARG A 59 -16.11 1.41 9.84
N ASP A 60 -15.89 2.60 9.28
CA ASP A 60 -16.88 3.67 9.17
C ASP A 60 -17.52 4.05 10.52
N ALA A 61 -16.79 3.80 11.62
CA ALA A 61 -17.19 4.08 12.99
C ALA A 61 -17.02 5.57 13.35
N ILE A 62 -16.44 6.38 12.46
CA ILE A 62 -16.30 7.82 12.65
C ILE A 62 -17.11 8.53 11.58
N ARG A 63 -18.10 9.30 12.00
CA ARG A 63 -19.03 9.98 11.10
C ARG A 63 -19.22 11.43 11.51
N LYS A 64 -19.70 12.25 10.58
CA LYS A 64 -19.99 13.65 10.83
C LYS A 64 -21.49 13.87 10.84
N GLU A 65 -22.01 14.31 11.97
CA GLU A 65 -23.43 14.56 12.20
C GLU A 65 -23.63 16.01 12.64
N HIS A 66 -24.48 16.76 11.95
CA HIS A 66 -24.80 18.15 12.31
C HIS A 66 -23.56 19.05 12.47
N GLY A 67 -22.47 18.73 11.76
CA GLY A 67 -21.20 19.46 11.81
C GLY A 67 -20.21 18.97 12.87
N ILE A 68 -20.60 18.04 13.73
CA ILE A 68 -19.77 17.43 14.78
C ILE A 68 -19.28 16.07 14.28
N VAL A 69 -17.97 15.85 14.34
CA VAL A 69 -17.37 14.54 14.10
C VAL A 69 -17.64 13.70 15.35
N LYS A 70 -18.08 12.45 15.22
CA LYS A 70 -18.40 11.53 16.31
C LYS A 70 -17.81 10.16 16.07
N ILE A 71 -17.55 9.42 17.16
CA ILE A 71 -17.13 8.02 17.11
C ILE A 71 -18.32 7.19 17.62
N GLU A 72 -18.85 6.30 16.78
CA GLU A 72 -19.82 5.29 17.15
C GLU A 72 -19.08 4.14 17.86
N GLN A 73 -19.15 4.09 19.19
CA GLN A 73 -18.35 3.14 19.97
C GLN A 73 -18.70 1.67 19.65
N GLU A 74 -19.97 1.38 19.34
CA GLU A 74 -20.41 0.03 18.97
C GLU A 74 -19.78 -0.48 17.66
N ALA A 75 -19.52 0.41 16.71
CA ALA A 75 -18.87 0.09 15.44
C ALA A 75 -17.33 0.12 15.54
N CYS A 76 -16.82 0.87 16.54
CA CYS A 76 -15.40 1.06 16.80
C CYS A 76 -14.76 -0.19 17.39
N ILE A 77 -13.61 -0.60 16.83
CA ILE A 77 -12.87 -1.76 17.33
C ILE A 77 -11.61 -1.38 18.12
N GLY A 78 -11.47 -0.11 18.50
CA GLY A 78 -10.30 0.35 19.27
C GLY A 78 -8.95 0.27 18.55
N CYS A 79 -8.93 0.28 17.21
CA CYS A 79 -7.70 0.09 16.42
C CYS A 79 -6.69 1.24 16.47
N LYS A 80 -7.03 2.37 17.11
CA LYS A 80 -6.21 3.58 17.27
C LYS A 80 -5.75 4.30 15.98
N LEU A 81 -6.12 3.82 14.79
CA LEU A 81 -5.75 4.46 13.52
C LEU A 81 -6.23 5.91 13.43
N CYS A 82 -7.40 6.21 13.98
CA CYS A 82 -7.92 7.58 14.00
C CYS A 82 -7.02 8.55 14.78
N MET A 83 -6.22 8.07 15.74
CA MET A 83 -5.20 8.89 16.42
C MET A 83 -4.10 9.30 15.45
N LEU A 84 -3.57 8.35 14.67
CA LEU A 84 -2.54 8.62 13.65
C LEU A 84 -3.05 9.52 12.52
N MET A 85 -4.34 9.41 12.20
CA MET A 85 -4.97 10.16 11.12
C MET A 85 -5.43 11.56 11.55
N CYS A 86 -5.42 11.87 12.85
CA CYS A 86 -5.78 13.19 13.33
C CYS A 86 -4.57 14.13 13.24
N PRO A 87 -4.54 15.12 12.33
CA PRO A 87 -3.38 16.02 12.19
C PRO A 87 -3.18 16.92 13.42
N ILE A 88 -4.21 17.05 14.27
CA ILE A 88 -4.19 17.84 15.50
C ILE A 88 -3.80 16.99 16.73
N GLY A 89 -3.87 15.66 16.63
CA GLY A 89 -3.65 14.77 17.78
C GLY A 89 -4.79 14.77 18.81
N ALA A 90 -5.98 15.26 18.44
CA ALA A 90 -7.11 15.44 19.37
C ALA A 90 -7.97 14.19 19.62
N ILE A 91 -7.46 12.99 19.30
CA ILE A 91 -8.14 11.71 19.54
C ILE A 91 -7.24 10.85 20.42
N THR A 92 -7.81 10.29 21.48
CA THR A 92 -7.15 9.38 22.41
C THR A 92 -7.98 8.10 22.60
N TYR A 93 -7.60 7.24 23.54
CA TYR A 93 -8.36 6.05 23.91
C TYR A 93 -8.41 5.87 25.44
N SER A 94 -9.42 5.16 25.89
CA SER A 94 -9.58 4.65 27.27
C SER A 94 -10.02 3.19 27.24
N ASP A 95 -10.28 2.63 28.42
CA ASP A 95 -10.88 1.30 28.56
C ASP A 95 -12.29 1.22 27.93
N ASP A 96 -13.01 2.33 27.87
CA ASP A 96 -14.36 2.43 27.31
C ASP A 96 -14.39 2.72 25.80
N GLY A 97 -13.22 2.86 25.16
CA GLY A 97 -13.10 3.02 23.71
C GLY A 97 -12.30 4.25 23.27
N MET A 98 -12.46 4.63 21.99
CA MET A 98 -11.75 5.76 21.40
C MET A 98 -12.41 7.07 21.83
N ILE A 99 -11.67 7.99 22.42
CA ILE A 99 -12.17 9.25 22.96
C ILE A 99 -11.76 10.42 22.07
N LYS A 100 -12.69 11.33 21.83
CA LYS A 100 -12.43 12.67 21.30
C LYS A 100 -13.59 13.59 21.65
N CYS A 101 -13.37 14.89 21.62
CA CYS A 101 -14.44 15.84 21.92
C CYS A 101 -15.59 15.67 20.92
N ASP A 102 -16.79 15.42 21.44
CA ASP A 102 -18.05 15.32 20.71
C ASP A 102 -19.02 16.46 21.07
N GLN A 103 -18.53 17.43 21.85
CA GLN A 103 -19.28 18.60 22.32
C GLN A 103 -20.55 18.26 23.10
N SER A 104 -20.57 17.09 23.77
CA SER A 104 -21.69 16.66 24.62
C SER A 104 -22.01 17.59 25.80
N CYS A 105 -21.10 18.48 26.19
CA CYS A 105 -21.30 19.50 27.22
C CYS A 105 -22.12 20.72 26.76
N ILE A 106 -22.51 20.80 25.49
CA ILE A 106 -23.28 21.91 24.91
C ILE A 106 -24.75 21.50 24.77
N GLU A 107 -25.66 22.13 25.52
CA GLU A 107 -27.09 21.81 25.47
C GLU A 107 -27.82 22.59 24.37
N LYS A 108 -27.47 23.85 24.14
CA LYS A 108 -28.05 24.71 23.10
C LYS A 108 -26.96 25.27 22.17
N PRO A 109 -27.24 25.41 20.86
CA PRO A 109 -26.31 26.05 19.94
C PRO A 109 -25.92 27.45 20.41
N GLY A 110 -24.63 27.68 20.66
CA GLY A 110 -24.11 28.96 21.16
C GLY A 110 -23.69 28.95 22.63
N ASP A 111 -24.03 27.91 23.40
CA ASP A 111 -23.57 27.80 24.79
C ASP A 111 -22.03 27.69 24.85
N THR A 112 -21.43 28.27 25.90
CA THR A 112 -19.98 28.22 26.10
C THR A 112 -19.57 26.83 26.58
N PRO A 113 -18.65 26.13 25.88
CA PRO A 113 -18.16 24.83 26.32
C PRO A 113 -17.51 24.90 27.70
N ALA A 114 -17.70 23.88 28.53
CA ALA A 114 -17.21 23.85 29.91
C ALA A 114 -15.69 24.12 30.02
N CYS A 115 -14.90 23.62 29.08
CA CYS A 115 -13.45 23.85 29.02
C CYS A 115 -13.07 25.30 28.70
N VAL A 116 -13.89 26.01 27.92
CA VAL A 116 -13.70 27.43 27.61
C VAL A 116 -14.12 28.28 28.81
N ALA A 117 -15.25 27.95 29.43
CA ALA A 117 -15.77 28.66 30.60
C ALA A 117 -14.82 28.58 31.81
N ALA A 118 -14.09 27.46 31.94
CA ALA A 118 -13.12 27.24 33.01
C ALA A 118 -11.75 27.87 32.77
N CYS A 119 -11.45 28.36 31.55
CA CYS A 119 -10.13 28.87 31.22
C CYS A 119 -9.96 30.36 31.60
N GLU A 120 -9.48 30.64 32.82
CA GLU A 120 -9.32 32.03 33.29
C GLU A 120 -8.36 32.85 32.43
N LYS A 121 -7.31 32.21 31.90
CA LYS A 121 -6.32 32.83 31.01
C LYS A 121 -6.84 33.12 29.61
N LYS A 122 -8.06 32.64 29.27
CA LYS A 122 -8.65 32.76 27.93
C LYS A 122 -7.74 32.23 26.82
N CYS A 123 -7.06 31.11 27.10
CA CYS A 123 -6.31 30.33 26.13
C CYS A 123 -7.27 29.61 25.16
N LEU A 124 -8.43 29.17 25.64
CA LEU A 124 -9.45 28.52 24.82
C LEU A 124 -10.56 29.48 24.44
N GLU A 125 -11.00 29.42 23.19
CA GLU A 125 -12.12 30.20 22.67
C GLU A 125 -13.03 29.32 21.80
N ALA A 126 -14.35 29.50 21.94
CA ALA A 126 -15.33 28.88 21.06
C ALA A 126 -15.77 29.90 20.01
N VAL A 127 -15.48 29.63 18.74
CA VAL A 127 -15.75 30.53 17.61
C VAL A 127 -16.69 29.88 16.59
N ASP A 128 -17.52 30.69 15.93
CA ASP A 128 -18.30 30.20 14.78
C ASP A 128 -17.42 30.13 13.54
N VAL A 129 -17.45 28.99 12.86
CA VAL A 129 -16.66 28.72 11.64
C VAL A 129 -16.85 29.80 10.57
N ARG A 130 -18.02 30.46 10.48
CA ARG A 130 -18.25 31.52 9.49
C ARG A 130 -17.44 32.79 9.76
N GLU A 131 -17.20 33.13 11.02
CA GLU A 131 -16.44 34.32 11.42
C GLU A 131 -14.95 34.10 11.14
N VAL A 132 -14.43 32.91 11.45
CA VAL A 132 -13.03 32.52 11.19
C VAL A 132 -12.69 32.54 9.69
N VAL A 133 -13.59 32.04 8.83
CA VAL A 133 -13.37 32.05 7.37
C VAL A 133 -13.33 33.48 6.81
N SER A 134 -14.10 34.41 7.39
CA SER A 134 -14.06 35.82 6.98
C SER A 134 -12.78 36.57 7.40
N ASP A 135 -12.13 36.13 8.48
CA ASP A 135 -10.90 36.75 9.00
C ASP A 135 -9.62 36.13 8.39
N ILE A 136 -9.61 34.83 8.08
CA ILE A 136 -8.51 34.18 7.35
C ILE A 136 -8.31 34.80 5.95
N GLN A 137 -9.39 35.26 5.30
CA GLN A 137 -9.30 35.97 4.02
C GLN A 137 -8.58 37.33 4.11
N LYS A 138 -8.40 37.89 5.32
CA LYS A 138 -7.74 39.19 5.54
C LYS A 138 -6.30 39.09 6.07
N GLY A 139 -5.85 37.93 6.55
CA GLY A 139 -4.66 37.80 7.42
C GLY A 139 -3.42 37.08 6.87
N PHE A 140 -3.24 36.95 5.55
CA PHE A 140 -2.04 36.34 4.97
C PHE A 140 -0.88 37.36 4.85
N GLU A 141 -0.20 37.68 5.94
CA GLU A 141 1.10 38.36 5.89
C GLU A 141 1.99 38.05 7.13
N LEU A 142 3.10 37.31 6.89
CA LEU A 142 4.37 37.16 7.68
C LEU A 142 4.32 36.34 9.01
N LYS A 143 5.37 35.67 9.52
CA LYS A 143 6.81 35.50 9.19
C LYS A 143 7.35 34.27 9.97
N ALA A 144 8.28 33.51 9.39
CA ALA A 144 8.99 32.42 10.08
C ALA A 144 10.27 32.94 10.76
N THR A 145 10.54 32.48 11.99
CA THR A 145 11.84 32.59 12.65
C THR A 145 12.13 31.37 13.52
N THR A 146 13.32 30.82 13.34
CA THR A 146 13.97 29.70 14.03
C THR A 146 14.88 30.19 15.17
N SER A 147 15.00 29.44 16.27
CA SER A 147 16.26 29.33 17.02
C SER A 147 16.30 28.10 17.95
N SER A 148 17.50 27.53 18.06
CA SER A 148 17.89 26.34 18.83
C SER A 148 18.32 26.65 20.28
N SER A 149 18.11 25.73 21.24
CA SER A 149 19.22 24.97 21.88
C SER A 149 18.82 24.10 23.11
N SER A 150 19.44 22.92 23.15
CA SER A 150 19.86 22.07 24.29
C SER A 150 18.81 21.34 25.15
N LEU A 151 18.65 20.05 24.85
CA LEU A 151 17.91 19.03 25.59
C LEU A 151 18.77 18.32 26.64
N THR A 152 18.14 17.93 27.76
CA THR A 152 18.53 16.73 28.51
C THR A 152 17.40 15.70 28.40
N PRO A 153 17.66 14.42 28.05
CA PRO A 153 16.61 13.46 27.69
C PRO A 153 16.01 12.73 28.91
N SER A 154 14.68 12.61 28.92
CA SER A 154 13.94 11.59 29.69
C SER A 154 13.98 10.22 28.97
N SER A 155 13.86 9.13 29.73
CA SER A 155 14.37 7.80 29.36
C SER A 155 13.56 7.06 28.27
N PRO A 156 14.18 6.37 27.28
CA PRO A 156 13.50 5.62 26.21
C PRO A 156 12.85 4.27 26.58
N SER A 157 12.89 3.82 27.84
CA SER A 157 12.54 2.43 28.22
C SER A 157 11.12 2.25 28.76
N SER A 158 10.45 3.31 29.20
CA SER A 158 9.00 3.32 29.45
C SER A 158 8.18 3.21 28.16
N ASP A 159 8.79 3.52 27.02
CA ASP A 159 8.10 3.67 25.75
C ASP A 159 7.87 2.37 24.99
N LEU A 160 8.52 1.24 25.29
CA LEU A 160 8.22 0.04 24.50
C LEU A 160 6.79 -0.47 24.75
N ALA A 161 6.40 -0.63 26.02
CA ALA A 161 5.05 -1.10 26.36
C ALA A 161 3.98 -0.07 25.96
N ALA A 162 4.25 1.22 26.15
CA ALA A 162 3.35 2.31 25.81
C ALA A 162 3.26 2.57 24.29
N ALA A 163 4.40 2.66 23.59
CA ALA A 163 4.44 2.93 22.14
C ALA A 163 3.99 1.72 21.31
N THR A 164 4.14 0.48 21.80
CA THR A 164 3.63 -0.72 21.10
C THR A 164 2.23 -1.16 21.55
N GLN A 165 1.57 -0.43 22.46
CA GLN A 165 0.28 -0.84 23.02
C GLN A 165 -0.82 -0.91 21.95
N GLY A 166 -1.25 -2.12 21.60
CA GLY A 166 -2.23 -2.38 20.54
C GLY A 166 -1.64 -2.49 19.13
N LEU A 167 -0.33 -2.31 18.99
CA LEU A 167 0.39 -2.44 17.73
C LEU A 167 1.38 -3.62 17.73
N CYS A 168 1.77 -4.12 18.91
CA CYS A 168 2.64 -5.28 19.06
C CYS A 168 2.05 -6.52 18.36
N VAL A 169 2.83 -7.14 17.47
CA VAL A 169 2.45 -8.34 16.71
C VAL A 169 3.07 -9.63 17.26
N PHE A 170 3.65 -9.57 18.46
CA PHE A 170 4.22 -10.73 19.18
C PHE A 170 5.29 -11.49 18.38
N CYS A 171 6.05 -10.77 17.55
CA CYS A 171 7.09 -11.33 16.69
C CYS A 171 8.34 -11.81 17.45
N GLY A 172 8.45 -11.55 18.76
CA GLY A 172 9.62 -11.94 19.56
C GLY A 172 10.87 -11.07 19.34
N THR A 173 10.82 -10.11 18.41
CA THR A 173 12.01 -9.32 18.03
C THR A 173 12.63 -8.57 19.19
N CYS A 174 11.83 -7.95 20.05
CA CYS A 174 12.27 -7.22 21.25
C CYS A 174 12.97 -8.11 22.29
N GLU A 175 12.49 -9.35 22.50
CA GLU A 175 13.15 -10.37 23.32
C GLU A 175 14.47 -10.79 22.71
N MET A 176 14.50 -11.03 21.40
CA MET A 176 15.71 -11.41 20.69
C MET A 176 16.79 -10.34 20.74
N VAL A 177 16.42 -9.05 20.71
CA VAL A 177 17.34 -7.91 20.80
C VAL A 177 17.65 -7.41 22.19
N CYS A 178 17.19 -8.09 23.23
CA CYS A 178 17.60 -7.67 24.55
C CYS A 178 19.04 -8.14 24.81
N PRO A 179 20.05 -7.24 24.96
CA PRO A 179 21.43 -7.66 25.24
C PRO A 179 21.61 -8.32 26.61
N VAL A 180 20.61 -8.19 27.48
CA VAL A 180 20.65 -8.54 28.91
C VAL A 180 19.50 -9.48 29.30
N ASP A 181 18.83 -10.07 28.31
CA ASP A 181 17.68 -10.99 28.47
C ASP A 181 16.63 -10.46 29.46
N ALA A 182 16.42 -9.15 29.44
CA ALA A 182 15.45 -8.44 30.26
C ALA A 182 14.05 -8.44 29.64
N ILE A 183 13.84 -9.03 28.46
CA ILE A 183 12.55 -9.02 27.78
C ILE A 183 12.18 -10.47 27.45
N LYS A 184 10.95 -10.87 27.80
CA LYS A 184 10.36 -12.16 27.44
C LYS A 184 8.97 -11.96 26.84
N VAL A 185 8.65 -12.63 25.76
CA VAL A 185 7.29 -12.63 25.23
C VAL A 185 6.49 -13.74 25.92
N VAL A 186 5.51 -13.33 26.72
CA VAL A 186 4.59 -14.22 27.47
C VAL A 186 3.17 -13.89 27.02
N ASP A 187 2.34 -14.89 26.75
CA ASP A 187 0.90 -14.73 26.45
C ASP A 187 0.58 -13.56 25.51
N ASN A 188 1.29 -13.49 24.38
CA ASN A 188 1.14 -12.43 23.39
C ASN A 188 1.34 -11.03 23.97
N HIS A 189 2.39 -10.78 24.75
CA HIS A 189 2.94 -9.45 25.00
C HIS A 189 4.38 -9.56 25.53
N PRO A 190 5.25 -8.57 25.25
CA PRO A 190 6.60 -8.53 25.82
C PRO A 190 6.57 -8.03 27.26
N GLU A 191 6.94 -8.89 28.20
CA GLU A 191 7.22 -8.55 29.59
C GLU A 191 8.68 -8.10 29.74
N ILE A 192 8.91 -6.97 30.43
CA ILE A 192 10.25 -6.43 30.66
C ILE A 192 10.61 -6.57 32.14
N ASP A 193 11.65 -7.35 32.44
CA ASP A 193 12.31 -7.39 33.74
C ASP A 193 13.10 -6.09 33.94
N LYS A 194 12.46 -5.14 34.65
CA LYS A 194 13.02 -3.83 34.95
C LYS A 194 14.35 -3.89 35.72
N LYS A 195 14.66 -5.00 36.41
CA LYS A 195 15.91 -5.14 37.17
C LYS A 195 17.10 -5.52 36.29
N LYS A 196 16.85 -6.16 35.14
CA LYS A 196 17.90 -6.54 34.17
C LYS A 196 18.04 -5.52 33.04
N CYS A 197 17.00 -4.74 32.75
CA CYS A 197 16.97 -3.82 31.63
C CYS A 197 18.00 -2.69 31.79
N ILE A 198 18.93 -2.58 30.83
CA ILE A 198 19.96 -1.53 30.80
C ILE A 198 19.57 -0.31 29.96
N MET A 199 18.30 -0.22 29.53
CA MET A 199 17.75 0.95 28.83
C MET A 199 18.48 1.35 27.54
N CYS A 200 19.03 0.38 26.82
CA CYS A 200 19.80 0.62 25.58
C CYS A 200 18.95 0.95 24.34
N GLY A 201 17.60 0.92 24.43
CA GLY A 201 16.69 1.24 23.32
C GLY A 201 16.61 0.21 22.19
N SER A 202 17.40 -0.87 22.23
CA SER A 202 17.47 -1.86 21.15
C SER A 202 16.11 -2.48 20.83
N CYS A 203 15.29 -2.77 21.85
CA CYS A 203 13.96 -3.35 21.69
C CYS A 203 12.94 -2.43 21.01
N LEU A 204 13.01 -1.12 21.28
CA LEU A 204 12.16 -0.11 20.68
C LEU A 204 12.41 -0.03 19.19
N ALA A 205 13.67 0.10 18.84
CA ALA A 205 14.02 0.42 17.48
C ALA A 205 14.31 -0.85 16.65
N ALA A 206 14.23 -2.04 17.26
CA ALA A 206 14.07 -3.31 16.56
C ALA A 206 12.58 -3.65 16.34
N CYS A 207 11.68 -2.91 16.97
CA CYS A 207 10.26 -3.19 16.88
C CYS A 207 9.79 -2.83 15.45
N PRO A 208 9.33 -3.81 14.65
CA PRO A 208 8.93 -3.57 13.25
C PRO A 208 7.71 -2.64 13.13
N VAL A 209 7.06 -2.37 14.26
CA VAL A 209 5.90 -1.50 14.43
C VAL A 209 6.31 -0.04 14.68
N LEU A 210 7.49 0.19 15.25
CA LEU A 210 7.91 1.51 15.75
C LEU A 210 8.95 2.20 14.88
N LEU A 211 9.35 1.61 13.76
CA LEU A 211 10.35 2.21 12.89
C LEU A 211 9.72 3.11 11.82
N PRO A 212 9.85 4.45 11.92
CA PRO A 212 9.87 5.29 10.73
C PRO A 212 11.19 5.02 9.99
N SER A 213 11.09 4.57 8.75
CA SER A 213 12.20 4.46 7.81
C SER A 213 12.71 5.86 7.44
N GLY A 214 13.64 6.41 8.23
CA GLY A 214 14.24 7.71 7.97
C GLY A 214 15.61 7.85 8.63
N ALA A 215 16.67 7.69 7.83
CA ALA A 215 18.08 8.00 8.13
C ALA A 215 18.60 7.51 9.51
N GLY A 216 18.71 6.20 9.68
CA GLY A 216 19.32 5.57 10.85
C GLY A 216 20.78 5.18 10.66
N SER A 217 21.47 4.94 11.78
CA SER A 217 22.76 4.24 11.85
C SER A 217 22.77 2.97 10.98
N ILE A 218 23.93 2.59 10.42
CA ILE A 218 24.09 1.27 9.76
C ILE A 218 23.85 0.10 10.73
N TRP A 219 23.90 0.39 12.04
CA TRP A 219 23.50 -0.50 13.13
C TRP A 219 22.15 -0.10 13.66
N ASP A 220 21.17 0.11 12.76
CA ASP A 220 19.82 0.34 13.20
C ASP A 220 19.32 -0.90 13.96
N PRO A 221 18.48 -0.72 14.96
CA PRO A 221 18.09 -1.83 15.79
C PRO A 221 17.23 -2.92 15.12
N ARG A 222 16.60 -2.71 13.95
CA ARG A 222 16.11 -3.84 13.13
C ARG A 222 17.30 -4.64 12.60
N THR A 223 18.34 -3.98 12.08
CA THR A 223 19.58 -4.67 11.68
C THR A 223 20.18 -5.48 12.83
N ILE A 224 20.25 -4.92 14.05
CA ILE A 224 20.72 -5.65 15.24
C ILE A 224 19.79 -6.83 15.57
N ALA A 225 18.47 -6.68 15.39
CA ALA A 225 17.48 -7.76 15.55
C ALA A 225 17.69 -8.91 14.59
N ASN A 226 17.85 -8.58 13.32
CA ASN A 226 18.08 -9.55 12.29
C ASN A 226 19.39 -10.31 12.56
N ILE A 227 20.46 -9.63 13.01
CA ILE A 227 21.72 -10.29 13.41
C ILE A 227 21.49 -11.26 14.58
N ARG A 228 20.78 -10.84 15.63
CA ARG A 228 20.55 -11.71 16.80
C ARG A 228 19.62 -12.88 16.51
N TYR A 229 18.59 -12.68 15.67
CA TYR A 229 17.75 -13.75 15.17
C TYR A 229 18.59 -14.74 14.35
N THR A 230 19.33 -14.25 13.35
CA THR A 230 20.12 -15.11 12.46
C THR A 230 21.25 -15.83 13.20
N SER A 231 21.89 -15.19 14.20
CA SER A 231 22.93 -15.83 15.02
C SER A 231 22.38 -16.95 15.90
N LYS A 232 21.13 -16.83 16.38
CA LYS A 232 20.47 -17.87 17.19
C LYS A 232 19.89 -18.99 16.33
N ALA A 233 19.25 -18.64 15.21
CA ALA A 233 18.50 -19.57 14.38
C ALA A 233 19.33 -20.26 13.28
N GLY A 234 20.46 -19.66 12.86
CA GLY A 234 21.22 -20.10 11.69
C GLY A 234 20.44 -19.98 10.37
N LYS A 235 19.44 -19.10 10.32
CA LYS A 235 18.49 -18.93 9.21
C LYS A 235 18.39 -17.46 8.80
N TYR A 236 18.06 -17.21 7.55
CA TYR A 236 17.75 -15.86 7.05
C TYR A 236 16.33 -15.42 7.48
N VAL A 237 16.10 -14.12 7.50
CA VAL A 237 14.79 -13.53 7.84
C VAL A 237 13.85 -13.64 6.65
N LEU A 238 12.58 -13.98 6.92
CA LEU A 238 11.50 -13.98 5.94
C LEU A 238 10.58 -12.78 6.16
N ARG A 239 10.08 -12.20 5.07
CA ARG A 239 9.12 -11.08 5.10
C ARG A 239 8.15 -11.17 3.93
N GLY A 240 6.96 -10.58 4.08
CA GLY A 240 6.07 -10.24 2.97
C GLY A 240 6.25 -8.78 2.51
N PHE A 241 5.55 -8.37 1.44
CA PHE A 241 5.69 -7.07 0.76
C PHE A 241 7.01 -6.93 -0.04
N GLY A 242 7.11 -5.84 -0.82
CA GLY A 242 8.32 -5.47 -1.57
C GLY A 242 9.31 -4.69 -0.71
N THR A 243 10.34 -4.15 -1.35
CA THR A 243 11.42 -3.38 -0.69
C THR A 243 10.89 -2.22 0.15
N GLU A 244 11.59 -1.95 1.25
CA GLU A 244 11.37 -0.77 2.10
C GLU A 244 12.35 0.37 1.78
N ARG A 245 13.24 0.15 0.80
CA ARG A 245 14.21 1.16 0.39
C ARG A 245 13.49 2.31 -0.28
N ARG A 246 14.00 3.51 -0.02
CA ARG A 246 13.64 4.67 -0.83
C ARG A 246 14.35 4.56 -2.16
N LEU A 247 13.59 4.25 -3.20
CA LEU A 247 14.06 4.13 -4.58
C LEU A 247 13.60 5.34 -5.41
N PRO A 248 14.29 5.65 -6.53
CA PRO A 248 13.74 6.53 -7.55
C PRO A 248 12.36 6.03 -7.98
N ASN A 249 11.38 6.91 -7.99
CA ASN A 249 9.98 6.57 -8.24
C ASN A 249 9.27 7.69 -9.02
N PHE A 250 7.99 7.51 -9.30
CA PHE A 250 7.21 8.45 -10.12
C PHE A 250 6.94 9.81 -9.45
N ASP A 251 7.15 9.97 -8.15
CA ASP A 251 6.87 11.22 -7.42
C ASP A 251 7.76 12.38 -7.91
N ASP A 252 8.95 12.07 -8.41
CA ASP A 252 9.91 13.06 -8.93
C ASP A 252 9.67 13.45 -10.41
N ILE A 253 8.51 13.06 -10.97
CA ILE A 253 8.09 13.36 -12.34
C ILE A 253 6.79 14.17 -12.28
N LEU A 254 6.72 15.26 -13.05
CA LEU A 254 5.53 16.08 -13.24
C LEU A 254 4.94 15.89 -14.63
N ILE A 255 3.63 16.09 -14.72
CA ILE A 255 2.90 16.22 -15.99
C ILE A 255 2.81 17.72 -16.30
N VAL A 256 3.13 18.09 -17.53
CA VAL A 256 3.06 19.46 -18.04
C VAL A 256 1.67 19.67 -18.63
N PRO A 257 0.81 20.50 -18.02
CA PRO A 257 -0.53 20.73 -18.54
C PRO A 257 -0.48 21.55 -19.84
N ALA A 258 -1.35 21.19 -20.77
CA ALA A 258 -1.66 21.93 -21.99
C ALA A 258 -2.24 23.32 -21.65
N GLN A 259 -1.90 24.33 -22.45
CA GLN A 259 -2.33 25.73 -22.31
C GLN A 259 -2.55 26.37 -23.68
N ALA A 260 -1.64 27.25 -24.14
CA ALA A 260 -1.77 27.97 -25.40
C ALA A 260 -1.12 27.25 -26.59
N SER A 261 -0.07 26.45 -26.34
CA SER A 261 0.63 25.67 -27.38
C SER A 261 -0.14 24.42 -27.80
N ILE A 262 -0.87 23.85 -26.86
CA ILE A 262 -1.76 22.69 -27.00
C ILE A 262 -2.99 23.06 -26.16
N ALA A 263 -4.19 22.93 -26.70
CA ALA A 263 -5.41 23.18 -25.93
C ALA A 263 -5.68 21.99 -24.99
N PRO A 264 -6.00 22.21 -23.70
CA PRO A 264 -6.41 21.13 -22.82
C PRO A 264 -7.78 20.58 -23.25
N VAL A 265 -8.03 19.30 -22.97
CA VAL A 265 -9.35 18.68 -23.11
C VAL A 265 -10.13 18.92 -21.81
N ASP A 266 -11.36 19.42 -21.89
CA ASP A 266 -12.17 19.71 -20.71
C ASP A 266 -12.68 18.42 -20.06
N LYS A 267 -12.07 18.02 -18.93
CA LYS A 267 -12.47 16.86 -18.11
C LYS A 267 -13.98 16.74 -17.85
N TYR A 268 -14.68 17.86 -17.68
CA TYR A 268 -16.08 17.87 -17.29
C TYR A 268 -17.05 17.94 -18.48
N ARG A 269 -16.57 18.23 -19.69
CA ARG A 269 -17.41 18.44 -20.88
C ARG A 269 -17.06 17.56 -22.07
N GLU A 270 -15.82 17.10 -22.14
CA GLU A 270 -15.30 16.31 -23.25
C GLU A 270 -14.98 14.87 -22.81
N PRO A 271 -15.27 13.88 -23.65
CA PRO A 271 -14.95 12.50 -23.36
C PRO A 271 -13.44 12.28 -23.37
N CYS A 272 -12.99 11.24 -22.68
CA CYS A 272 -11.65 10.71 -22.87
C CYS A 272 -11.70 9.19 -22.76
N ASN A 273 -11.08 8.51 -23.75
CA ASN A 273 -11.04 7.07 -23.84
C ASN A 273 -10.00 6.49 -22.87
N THR A 274 -10.44 5.53 -22.05
CA THR A 274 -9.59 4.80 -21.09
C THR A 274 -9.47 3.31 -21.42
N LYS A 275 -10.12 2.87 -22.50
CA LYS A 275 -10.15 1.48 -22.92
C LYS A 275 -8.81 1.06 -23.51
N VAL A 276 -8.32 -0.10 -23.10
CA VAL A 276 -7.12 -0.73 -23.65
C VAL A 276 -7.47 -2.11 -24.23
N THR A 277 -6.76 -2.51 -25.28
CA THR A 277 -6.86 -3.85 -25.88
C THR A 277 -5.43 -4.36 -25.99
N LEU A 278 -5.13 -5.44 -25.25
CA LEU A 278 -3.78 -5.97 -25.09
C LEU A 278 -3.66 -7.35 -25.75
N GLY A 279 -2.48 -7.65 -26.28
CA GLY A 279 -2.11 -8.92 -26.85
C GLY A 279 -2.64 -9.14 -28.26
N THR A 280 -2.65 -8.09 -29.09
CA THR A 280 -3.18 -8.14 -30.46
C THR A 280 -2.25 -8.81 -31.47
N ARG A 281 -1.04 -9.21 -31.06
CA ARG A 281 0.02 -9.68 -31.96
C ARG A 281 -0.34 -11.01 -32.64
N TYR A 282 -0.67 -12.03 -31.85
CA TYR A 282 -0.97 -13.37 -32.36
C TYR A 282 -2.29 -13.96 -31.84
N ALA A 283 -2.87 -13.42 -30.76
CA ALA A 283 -4.11 -13.95 -30.20
C ALA A 283 -5.34 -13.59 -31.04
N GLU A 284 -6.23 -14.56 -31.27
CA GLU A 284 -7.51 -14.31 -31.97
C GLU A 284 -8.47 -13.45 -31.12
N GLU A 285 -8.41 -13.60 -29.78
CA GLU A 285 -9.24 -12.93 -28.80
C GLU A 285 -8.38 -12.11 -27.82
N PRO A 286 -7.92 -10.91 -28.21
CA PRO A 286 -7.10 -10.06 -27.35
C PRO A 286 -7.88 -9.55 -26.12
N LEU A 287 -7.13 -9.24 -25.05
CA LEU A 287 -7.68 -8.84 -23.77
C LEU A 287 -8.15 -7.38 -23.83
N THR A 288 -9.46 -7.17 -23.92
CA THR A 288 -10.08 -5.83 -23.98
C THR A 288 -10.65 -5.41 -22.63
N LEU A 289 -10.18 -4.26 -22.11
CA LEU A 289 -10.48 -3.76 -20.76
C LEU A 289 -10.94 -2.30 -20.78
N GLN A 290 -11.78 -1.91 -19.82
CA GLN A 290 -12.29 -0.53 -19.69
C GLN A 290 -11.29 0.42 -19.01
N THR A 291 -10.22 -0.14 -18.44
CA THR A 291 -9.20 0.57 -17.66
C THR A 291 -7.83 -0.02 -17.95
N PRO A 292 -6.75 0.78 -17.91
CA PRO A 292 -5.37 0.29 -18.01
C PRO A 292 -4.87 -0.36 -16.71
N VAL A 293 -5.67 -0.39 -15.64
CA VAL A 293 -5.27 -0.90 -14.32
C VAL A 293 -5.79 -2.31 -14.12
N LEU A 294 -4.88 -3.28 -14.01
CA LEU A 294 -5.18 -4.71 -13.83
C LEU A 294 -4.74 -5.21 -12.45
N ILE A 295 -5.31 -6.33 -11.97
CA ILE A 295 -4.87 -6.98 -10.74
C ILE A 295 -3.64 -7.87 -11.03
N ALA A 296 -2.57 -7.68 -10.26
CA ALA A 296 -1.37 -8.52 -10.34
C ALA A 296 -1.64 -9.97 -9.88
N GLY A 297 -0.89 -10.93 -10.41
CA GLY A 297 -0.96 -12.33 -9.99
C GLY A 297 -0.59 -12.55 -8.53
N MET A 298 -1.59 -12.86 -7.71
CA MET A 298 -1.44 -13.16 -6.28
C MET A 298 -2.14 -14.48 -5.97
N SER A 299 -1.36 -15.48 -5.55
CA SER A 299 -1.83 -16.87 -5.47
C SER A 299 -2.84 -17.14 -4.36
N PHE A 300 -3.79 -18.03 -4.64
CA PHE A 300 -4.49 -18.74 -3.56
C PHE A 300 -3.48 -19.56 -2.73
N GLY A 301 -3.63 -19.50 -1.41
CA GLY A 301 -2.62 -19.92 -0.44
C GLY A 301 -1.89 -18.72 0.13
N ALA A 302 -1.28 -17.86 -0.71
CA ALA A 302 -0.70 -16.60 -0.23
C ALA A 302 -1.80 -15.64 0.25
N LEU A 303 -2.87 -15.50 -0.54
CA LEU A 303 -4.10 -14.84 -0.16
C LEU A 303 -5.15 -15.84 0.32
N SER A 304 -6.08 -15.37 1.14
CA SER A 304 -7.28 -16.11 1.51
C SER A 304 -8.21 -16.30 0.32
N ARG A 305 -9.11 -17.29 0.40
CA ARG A 305 -10.20 -17.47 -0.56
C ARG A 305 -11.01 -16.18 -0.72
N GLU A 306 -11.37 -15.55 0.39
CA GLU A 306 -12.20 -14.34 0.42
C GLU A 306 -11.53 -13.20 -0.34
N SER A 307 -10.21 -13.05 -0.21
CA SER A 307 -9.45 -12.06 -0.97
C SER A 307 -9.47 -12.34 -2.47
N LYS A 308 -9.30 -13.61 -2.87
CA LYS A 308 -9.33 -14.02 -4.27
C LYS A 308 -10.69 -13.72 -4.92
N LEU A 309 -11.78 -14.06 -4.23
CA LEU A 309 -13.14 -13.75 -4.69
C LEU A 309 -13.41 -12.24 -4.74
N ALA A 310 -12.93 -11.48 -3.75
CA ALA A 310 -13.09 -10.03 -3.72
C ALA A 310 -12.32 -9.34 -4.85
N LEU A 311 -11.12 -9.82 -5.20
CA LEU A 311 -10.35 -9.33 -6.35
C LEU A 311 -11.09 -9.61 -7.66
N ALA A 312 -11.56 -10.85 -7.87
CA ALA A 312 -12.31 -11.24 -9.07
C ALA A 312 -13.58 -10.42 -9.24
N LYS A 313 -14.39 -10.29 -8.18
CA LYS A 313 -15.61 -9.48 -8.21
C LYS A 313 -15.30 -8.00 -8.41
N GLY A 314 -14.29 -7.49 -7.72
CA GLY A 314 -13.88 -6.08 -7.80
C GLY A 314 -13.39 -5.67 -9.18
N SER A 315 -12.61 -6.51 -9.86
CA SER A 315 -12.14 -6.24 -11.23
C SER A 315 -13.29 -6.27 -12.23
N THR A 316 -14.21 -7.23 -12.11
CA THR A 316 -15.42 -7.34 -12.96
C THR A 316 -16.27 -6.07 -12.90
N MET A 317 -16.46 -5.50 -11.70
CA MET A 317 -17.28 -4.28 -11.50
C MET A 317 -16.79 -3.05 -12.29
N VAL A 318 -15.53 -3.03 -12.70
CA VAL A 318 -14.89 -1.89 -13.39
C VAL A 318 -14.33 -2.26 -14.76
N GLY A 319 -14.66 -3.45 -15.29
CA GLY A 319 -14.15 -3.93 -16.57
C GLY A 319 -12.62 -4.09 -16.60
N SER A 320 -12.03 -4.46 -15.47
CA SER A 320 -10.62 -4.81 -15.31
C SER A 320 -10.45 -6.35 -15.34
N CYS A 321 -9.21 -6.83 -15.15
CA CYS A 321 -8.87 -8.24 -15.19
C CYS A 321 -8.33 -8.73 -13.83
N ALA A 322 -8.78 -9.92 -13.42
CA ALA A 322 -8.24 -10.65 -12.28
C ALA A 322 -7.07 -11.55 -12.71
N ASN A 323 -6.23 -11.97 -11.77
CA ASN A 323 -5.12 -12.89 -12.03
C ASN A 323 -4.99 -13.92 -10.90
N THR A 324 -4.97 -15.19 -11.29
CA THR A 324 -4.90 -16.36 -10.40
C THR A 324 -3.66 -16.38 -9.50
N GLY A 325 -2.51 -15.95 -10.03
CA GLY A 325 -1.20 -16.18 -9.42
C GLY A 325 -0.77 -17.66 -9.46
N GLU A 326 0.43 -17.97 -8.96
CA GLU A 326 1.05 -19.30 -9.06
C GLU A 326 0.35 -20.46 -8.32
N GLY A 327 -0.76 -20.20 -7.62
CA GLY A 327 -1.34 -21.14 -6.67
C GLY A 327 -2.38 -22.11 -7.23
N GLY A 328 -2.68 -22.02 -8.52
CA GLY A 328 -3.89 -22.56 -9.11
C GLY A 328 -5.09 -21.61 -8.94
N MET A 329 -6.26 -22.08 -9.37
CA MET A 329 -7.49 -21.29 -9.42
C MET A 329 -8.58 -21.89 -8.53
N LEU A 330 -9.32 -21.02 -7.83
CA LEU A 330 -10.55 -21.41 -7.16
C LEU A 330 -11.69 -21.45 -8.18
N PRO A 331 -12.58 -22.46 -8.19
CA PRO A 331 -13.72 -22.49 -9.12
C PRO A 331 -14.56 -21.20 -9.09
N GLU A 332 -14.85 -20.70 -7.89
CA GLU A 332 -15.65 -19.50 -7.67
C GLU A 332 -14.91 -18.22 -8.09
N GLU A 333 -13.57 -18.24 -8.15
CA GLU A 333 -12.80 -17.12 -8.71
C GLU A 333 -13.09 -16.95 -10.20
N ARG A 334 -13.21 -18.05 -10.95
CA ARG A 334 -13.56 -17.99 -12.38
C ARG A 334 -14.99 -17.51 -12.60
N GLU A 335 -15.93 -17.97 -11.77
CA GLU A 335 -17.35 -17.59 -11.86
C GLU A 335 -17.57 -16.09 -11.62
N LEU A 336 -16.76 -15.47 -10.76
CA LEU A 336 -16.87 -14.05 -10.41
C LEU A 336 -16.08 -13.11 -11.33
N ALA A 337 -15.03 -13.61 -11.98
CA ALA A 337 -14.19 -12.85 -12.89
C ALA A 337 -14.82 -12.80 -14.29
N ASP A 338 -15.03 -11.61 -14.84
CA ASP A 338 -15.36 -11.42 -16.25
C ASP A 338 -14.15 -11.76 -17.12
N LYS A 339 -13.01 -11.14 -16.81
CA LYS A 339 -11.69 -11.42 -17.39
C LYS A 339 -10.73 -12.00 -16.35
N LEU A 340 -10.11 -13.13 -16.69
CA LEU A 340 -9.17 -13.83 -15.81
C LEU A 340 -7.89 -14.24 -16.53
N ILE A 341 -6.75 -13.79 -15.99
CA ILE A 341 -5.42 -14.29 -16.36
C ILE A 341 -5.07 -15.51 -15.51
N VAL A 342 -4.73 -16.61 -16.18
CA VAL A 342 -4.22 -17.83 -15.53
C VAL A 342 -2.70 -17.85 -15.57
N GLN A 343 -2.03 -18.10 -14.43
CA GLN A 343 -0.57 -18.13 -14.39
C GLN A 343 -0.02 -19.52 -14.68
N TYR A 344 1.02 -19.58 -15.52
CA TYR A 344 1.85 -20.75 -15.78
C TYR A 344 3.26 -20.47 -15.22
N SER A 345 3.65 -21.19 -14.16
CA SER A 345 4.88 -20.91 -13.41
C SER A 345 5.73 -22.18 -13.23
N SER A 346 6.98 -22.01 -12.79
CA SER A 346 7.95 -23.10 -12.61
C SER A 346 7.47 -24.23 -11.69
N GLY A 347 6.60 -23.93 -10.71
CA GLY A 347 6.04 -24.93 -9.80
C GLY A 347 4.89 -25.75 -10.40
N ARG A 348 4.26 -25.27 -11.49
CA ARG A 348 3.10 -25.89 -12.18
C ARG A 348 1.97 -26.34 -11.24
N PHE A 349 1.78 -25.65 -10.12
CA PHE A 349 0.73 -26.00 -9.17
C PHE A 349 -0.65 -25.80 -9.78
N GLY A 350 -1.47 -26.86 -9.78
CA GLY A 350 -2.83 -26.83 -10.31
C GLY A 350 -2.93 -26.58 -11.82
N VAL A 351 -1.83 -26.71 -12.57
CA VAL A 351 -1.83 -26.51 -14.03
C VAL A 351 -2.30 -27.80 -14.72
N SER A 352 -3.35 -27.68 -15.53
CA SER A 352 -3.85 -28.70 -16.45
C SER A 352 -4.33 -28.05 -17.75
N SER A 353 -4.65 -28.86 -18.77
CA SER A 353 -5.27 -28.37 -20.01
C SER A 353 -6.56 -27.61 -19.74
N GLU A 354 -7.40 -28.11 -18.82
CA GLU A 354 -8.66 -27.46 -18.45
C GLU A 354 -8.41 -26.11 -17.77
N TYR A 355 -7.42 -26.03 -16.88
CA TYR A 355 -7.03 -24.77 -16.22
C TYR A 355 -6.50 -23.72 -17.22
N LEU A 356 -5.74 -24.14 -18.22
CA LEU A 356 -5.23 -23.20 -19.23
C LEU A 356 -6.36 -22.68 -20.14
N ASN A 357 -7.31 -23.55 -20.49
CA ASN A 357 -8.43 -23.22 -21.39
C ASN A 357 -9.53 -22.34 -20.77
N VAL A 358 -9.54 -22.16 -19.44
CA VAL A 358 -10.53 -21.27 -18.79
C VAL A 358 -10.09 -19.81 -18.69
N GLY A 359 -8.80 -19.53 -18.89
CA GLY A 359 -8.25 -18.17 -18.83
C GLY A 359 -8.55 -17.37 -20.09
N ASP A 360 -8.76 -16.07 -19.94
CA ASP A 360 -8.84 -15.10 -21.05
C ASP A 360 -7.45 -14.65 -21.53
N ALA A 361 -6.40 -15.05 -20.82
CA ALA A 361 -4.99 -14.88 -21.16
C ALA A 361 -4.15 -15.81 -20.27
N ILE A 362 -2.96 -16.20 -20.74
CA ILE A 362 -2.02 -17.01 -19.96
C ILE A 362 -0.78 -16.18 -19.63
N GLU A 363 -0.40 -16.10 -18.36
CA GLU A 363 0.83 -15.43 -17.93
C GLU A 363 1.92 -16.44 -17.57
N VAL A 364 2.91 -16.58 -18.43
CA VAL A 364 4.15 -17.33 -18.20
C VAL A 364 5.02 -16.53 -17.24
N LYS A 365 5.08 -16.98 -15.98
CA LYS A 365 5.84 -16.30 -14.94
C LYS A 365 7.26 -16.82 -14.87
N ILE A 366 8.20 -15.98 -15.29
CA ILE A 366 9.65 -16.19 -15.15
C ILE A 366 10.14 -15.61 -13.82
N GLY A 367 9.63 -14.44 -13.42
CA GLY A 367 10.08 -13.75 -12.21
C GLY A 367 9.03 -12.86 -11.56
N GLN A 368 9.43 -12.21 -10.46
CA GLN A 368 8.64 -11.18 -9.77
C GLN A 368 9.55 -10.19 -9.03
N GLY A 369 8.99 -9.03 -8.64
CA GLY A 369 9.70 -7.93 -7.98
C GLY A 369 10.44 -8.29 -6.69
N ALA A 370 9.75 -8.93 -5.75
CA ALA A 370 10.29 -9.20 -4.42
C ALA A 370 11.42 -10.24 -4.36
N LYS A 371 11.55 -11.06 -5.41
CA LYS A 371 12.50 -12.18 -5.42
C LYS A 371 12.89 -12.61 -6.83
N PRO A 372 13.47 -11.70 -7.63
CA PRO A 372 13.99 -12.06 -8.96
C PRO A 372 15.02 -13.18 -8.82
N GLY A 373 14.96 -14.17 -9.71
CA GLY A 373 15.83 -15.35 -9.66
C GLY A 373 15.44 -16.41 -8.61
N MET A 374 14.28 -16.31 -7.96
CA MET A 374 13.74 -17.35 -7.08
C MET A 374 12.27 -17.66 -7.36
N GLY A 375 11.90 -18.94 -7.26
CA GLY A 375 10.51 -19.39 -7.41
C GLY A 375 9.61 -18.99 -6.24
N GLY A 376 8.29 -19.16 -6.40
CA GLY A 376 7.28 -18.92 -5.37
C GLY A 376 7.59 -19.58 -4.02
N HIS A 377 7.24 -18.88 -2.93
CA HIS A 377 7.32 -19.43 -1.58
C HIS A 377 5.93 -19.39 -0.94
N LEU A 378 5.43 -20.55 -0.55
CA LEU A 378 4.30 -20.67 0.36
C LEU A 378 4.71 -21.60 1.50
N LEU A 379 4.69 -21.07 2.72
CA LEU A 379 5.09 -21.84 3.90
C LEU A 379 4.01 -22.85 4.31
N ALA A 380 4.45 -23.94 4.94
CA ALA A 380 3.66 -25.05 5.43
C ALA A 380 2.44 -24.61 6.24
N GLU A 381 2.57 -23.59 7.09
CA GLU A 381 1.47 -23.07 7.92
C GLU A 381 0.30 -22.52 7.11
N LYS A 382 0.50 -22.29 5.80
CA LYS A 382 -0.51 -21.80 4.87
C LYS A 382 -0.93 -22.85 3.83
N VAL A 383 -0.42 -24.08 3.92
CA VAL A 383 -0.85 -25.19 3.06
C VAL A 383 -1.94 -25.97 3.78
N SER A 384 -3.14 -25.39 3.79
CA SER A 384 -4.37 -26.01 4.31
C SER A 384 -4.84 -27.16 3.41
N PRO A 385 -5.80 -28.00 3.83
CA PRO A 385 -6.33 -29.09 2.99
C PRO A 385 -6.85 -28.60 1.63
N GLU A 386 -7.47 -27.42 1.61
CA GLU A 386 -7.99 -26.78 0.40
C GLU A 386 -6.86 -26.34 -0.55
N VAL A 387 -5.83 -25.70 0.00
CA VAL A 387 -4.64 -25.29 -0.77
C VAL A 387 -3.88 -26.50 -1.30
N ALA A 388 -3.68 -27.51 -0.47
CA ALA A 388 -3.05 -28.78 -0.83
C ALA A 388 -3.76 -29.46 -2.01
N LYS A 389 -5.09 -29.53 -1.95
CA LYS A 389 -5.93 -30.09 -3.01
C LYS A 389 -5.78 -29.34 -4.34
N ILE A 390 -5.84 -28.01 -4.31
CA ILE A 390 -5.74 -27.19 -5.54
C ILE A 390 -4.33 -27.30 -6.15
N ARG A 391 -3.30 -27.31 -5.32
CA ARG A 391 -1.90 -27.36 -5.78
C ARG A 391 -1.41 -28.76 -6.14
N GLY A 392 -2.10 -29.80 -5.70
CA GLY A 392 -1.66 -31.19 -5.87
C GLY A 392 -0.45 -31.55 -5.02
N ILE A 393 -0.35 -31.01 -3.80
CA ILE A 393 0.77 -31.23 -2.87
C ILE A 393 0.29 -31.74 -1.50
N PRO A 394 1.15 -32.35 -0.68
CA PRO A 394 0.77 -32.75 0.68
C PRO A 394 0.45 -31.56 1.59
N GLU A 395 -0.56 -31.70 2.44
CA GLU A 395 -0.90 -30.70 3.47
C GLU A 395 0.28 -30.43 4.42
N GLY A 396 0.41 -29.17 4.87
CA GLY A 396 1.42 -28.79 5.87
C GLY A 396 2.87 -28.91 5.37
N THR A 397 3.10 -28.90 4.06
CA THR A 397 4.45 -28.89 3.47
C THR A 397 4.76 -27.55 2.82
N ASP A 398 6.00 -27.08 2.92
CA ASP A 398 6.43 -25.87 2.21
C ASP A 398 6.32 -26.09 0.70
N ALA A 399 5.61 -25.19 0.00
CA ALA A 399 5.54 -25.19 -1.45
C ALA A 399 6.55 -24.18 -2.01
N LEU A 400 7.78 -24.66 -2.23
CA LEU A 400 8.86 -23.88 -2.83
C LEU A 400 8.96 -24.20 -4.31
N SER A 401 8.70 -23.22 -5.17
CA SER A 401 8.84 -23.42 -6.62
C SER A 401 10.31 -23.35 -7.04
N PRO A 402 10.72 -24.08 -8.09
CA PRO A 402 12.04 -23.93 -8.69
C PRO A 402 12.31 -22.50 -9.17
N ALA A 403 13.57 -22.07 -9.17
CA ALA A 403 13.98 -20.74 -9.65
C ALA A 403 13.78 -20.52 -11.16
N ARG A 404 13.69 -21.59 -11.92
CA ARG A 404 13.43 -21.63 -13.37
C ARG A 404 12.52 -22.80 -13.68
N PHE A 405 11.89 -22.82 -14.85
CA PHE A 405 11.28 -24.04 -15.36
C PHE A 405 12.37 -25.11 -15.49
N LEU A 406 12.17 -26.28 -14.86
CA LEU A 406 13.22 -27.31 -14.81
C LEU A 406 13.53 -27.87 -16.20
N ASP A 407 12.53 -27.86 -17.07
CA ASP A 407 12.53 -28.21 -18.48
C ASP A 407 12.82 -27.04 -19.43
N ALA A 408 13.21 -25.87 -18.92
CA ALA A 408 13.81 -24.78 -19.72
C ALA A 408 15.21 -24.47 -19.20
N THR A 409 16.21 -24.71 -20.05
CA THR A 409 17.63 -24.47 -19.75
C THR A 409 18.27 -23.47 -20.71
N ASP A 410 17.75 -23.38 -21.93
CA ASP A 410 18.27 -22.53 -22.99
C ASP A 410 17.29 -21.42 -23.35
N ARG A 411 17.78 -20.39 -24.05
CA ARG A 411 16.98 -19.21 -24.43
C ARG A 411 15.78 -19.56 -25.32
N GLU A 412 15.93 -20.58 -26.15
CA GLU A 412 14.91 -21.05 -27.10
C GLU A 412 13.76 -21.80 -26.42
N ASP A 413 13.93 -22.25 -25.17
CA ASP A 413 12.91 -23.06 -24.50
C ASP A 413 11.66 -22.24 -24.13
N LEU A 414 11.79 -20.92 -23.94
CA LEU A 414 10.65 -20.04 -23.75
C LEU A 414 9.72 -20.05 -24.97
N ALA A 415 10.27 -20.05 -26.18
CA ALA A 415 9.48 -20.12 -27.41
C ALA A 415 8.70 -21.45 -27.49
N LYS A 416 9.31 -22.56 -27.08
CA LYS A 416 8.64 -23.87 -27.01
C LYS A 416 7.50 -23.89 -25.99
N HIS A 417 7.67 -23.22 -24.85
CA HIS A 417 6.59 -23.07 -23.87
C HIS A 417 5.46 -22.21 -24.40
N ILE A 418 5.77 -21.09 -25.05
CA ILE A 418 4.75 -20.22 -25.67
C ILE A 418 3.98 -21.00 -26.72
N GLU A 419 4.67 -21.70 -27.63
CA GLU A 419 4.05 -22.52 -28.68
C GLU A 419 3.13 -23.59 -28.09
N LEU A 420 3.59 -24.32 -27.06
CA LEU A 420 2.75 -25.29 -26.35
C LEU A 420 1.46 -24.67 -25.82
N LEU A 421 1.56 -23.48 -25.20
CA LEU A 421 0.39 -22.81 -24.62
C LEU A 421 -0.57 -22.31 -25.71
N ARG A 422 -0.05 -21.88 -26.85
CA ARG A 422 -0.86 -21.53 -28.02
C ARG A 422 -1.63 -22.74 -28.54
N GLU A 423 -0.95 -23.87 -28.74
CA GLU A 423 -1.59 -25.11 -29.17
C GLU A 423 -2.66 -25.59 -28.18
N VAL A 424 -2.40 -25.48 -26.87
CA VAL A 424 -3.39 -25.87 -25.83
C VAL A 424 -4.63 -24.98 -25.84
N THR A 425 -4.50 -23.73 -26.27
CA THR A 425 -5.60 -22.74 -26.26
C THR A 425 -6.20 -22.48 -27.65
N ASP A 426 -5.84 -23.28 -28.66
CA ASP A 426 -6.20 -23.08 -30.06
C ASP A 426 -5.87 -21.65 -30.54
N TRP A 427 -4.77 -21.04 -30.08
CA TRP A 427 -4.35 -19.67 -30.44
C TRP A 427 -5.35 -18.56 -30.05
N LYS A 428 -6.38 -18.88 -29.25
CA LYS A 428 -7.46 -17.93 -28.92
C LYS A 428 -6.99 -16.80 -28.03
N VAL A 429 -6.21 -17.09 -26.99
CA VAL A 429 -5.92 -16.13 -25.92
C VAL A 429 -4.47 -15.65 -25.95
N PRO A 430 -4.19 -14.41 -25.51
CA PRO A 430 -2.83 -13.87 -25.52
C PRO A 430 -1.94 -14.52 -24.46
N ILE A 431 -0.66 -14.61 -24.80
CA ILE A 431 0.40 -15.10 -23.92
C ILE A 431 1.21 -13.92 -23.39
N ILE A 432 1.15 -13.73 -22.07
CA ILE A 432 1.91 -12.74 -21.31
C ILE A 432 3.19 -13.40 -20.79
N VAL A 433 4.35 -12.77 -20.95
CA VAL A 433 5.58 -13.21 -20.27
C VAL A 433 5.94 -12.24 -19.16
N LYS A 434 5.97 -12.73 -17.92
CA LYS A 434 6.24 -11.92 -16.73
C LYS A 434 7.66 -12.07 -16.22
N PHE A 435 8.37 -10.95 -16.11
CA PHE A 435 9.70 -10.85 -15.53
C PHE A 435 9.71 -10.10 -14.19
N GLY A 436 10.70 -10.46 -13.38
CA GLY A 436 11.14 -9.63 -12.27
C GLY A 436 12.18 -8.60 -12.73
N PRO A 437 12.65 -7.73 -11.82
CA PRO A 437 13.58 -6.65 -12.12
C PRO A 437 15.02 -7.19 -12.28
N GLY A 438 15.29 -7.92 -13.36
CA GLY A 438 16.56 -8.57 -13.65
C GLY A 438 17.39 -7.80 -14.68
N ARG A 439 17.76 -8.49 -15.76
CA ARG A 439 18.44 -7.88 -16.92
C ARG A 439 17.35 -7.45 -17.91
N VAL A 440 16.50 -6.53 -17.46
CA VAL A 440 15.19 -6.22 -18.10
C VAL A 440 15.32 -6.02 -19.61
N TYR A 441 16.27 -5.20 -20.07
CA TYR A 441 16.47 -4.97 -21.51
C TYR A 441 16.67 -6.28 -22.31
N GLU A 442 17.48 -7.20 -21.80
CA GLU A 442 17.78 -8.49 -22.45
C GLU A 442 16.62 -9.49 -22.29
N ASP A 443 16.00 -9.52 -21.11
CA ASP A 443 14.90 -10.43 -20.80
C ASP A 443 13.66 -10.12 -21.67
N VAL A 444 13.35 -8.83 -21.85
CA VAL A 444 12.29 -8.35 -22.75
C VAL A 444 12.57 -8.76 -24.19
N ARG A 445 13.81 -8.62 -24.65
CA ARG A 445 14.21 -9.04 -25.99
C ARG A 445 14.00 -10.53 -26.22
N ILE A 446 14.38 -11.36 -25.25
CA ILE A 446 14.18 -12.82 -25.32
C ILE A 446 12.69 -13.16 -25.40
N ALA A 447 11.82 -12.51 -24.62
CA ALA A 447 10.37 -12.75 -24.70
C ALA A 447 9.76 -12.28 -26.02
N ALA A 448 10.22 -11.14 -26.54
CA ALA A 448 9.75 -10.61 -27.81
C ALA A 448 10.12 -11.54 -28.98
N GLU A 449 11.36 -12.06 -29.00
CA GLU A 449 11.83 -13.07 -29.95
C GLU A 449 11.10 -14.42 -29.78
N ALA A 450 10.74 -14.78 -28.55
CA ALA A 450 10.02 -16.02 -28.24
C ALA A 450 8.52 -16.01 -28.63
N GLY A 451 7.99 -14.86 -29.07
CA GLY A 451 6.61 -14.75 -29.54
C GLY A 451 5.58 -14.37 -28.47
N ALA A 452 6.00 -13.64 -27.44
CA ALA A 452 5.08 -13.04 -26.47
C ALA A 452 4.13 -12.03 -27.16
N ASP A 453 2.85 -12.04 -26.75
CA ASP A 453 1.87 -11.02 -27.15
C ASP A 453 1.96 -9.80 -26.24
N ILE A 454 2.22 -10.05 -24.96
CA ILE A 454 2.31 -9.05 -23.90
C ILE A 454 3.54 -9.37 -23.04
N ILE A 455 4.26 -8.35 -22.61
CA ILE A 455 5.36 -8.52 -21.65
C ILE A 455 5.02 -7.75 -20.38
N SER A 456 5.13 -8.39 -19.22
CA SER A 456 4.94 -7.71 -17.94
C SER A 456 6.23 -7.66 -17.12
N VAL A 457 6.59 -6.49 -16.61
CA VAL A 457 7.86 -6.26 -15.90
C VAL A 457 7.58 -5.70 -14.52
N ASP A 458 8.02 -6.41 -13.47
CA ASP A 458 8.03 -5.88 -12.10
C ASP A 458 9.32 -5.08 -11.85
N GLY A 459 9.20 -3.95 -11.15
CA GLY A 459 10.28 -3.35 -10.37
C GLY A 459 10.51 -4.04 -9.02
N MET A 460 11.61 -3.69 -8.36
CA MET A 460 12.00 -4.17 -7.02
C MET A 460 10.94 -3.89 -5.93
N GLU A 461 10.07 -2.91 -6.17
CA GLU A 461 8.94 -2.52 -5.35
C GLU A 461 7.79 -3.55 -5.37
N GLY A 462 7.84 -4.55 -6.27
CA GLY A 462 6.86 -5.62 -6.35
C GLY A 462 6.74 -6.43 -5.06
N GLY A 463 5.52 -6.82 -4.70
CA GLY A 463 5.23 -7.50 -3.43
C GLY A 463 5.44 -9.02 -3.44
N THR A 464 5.39 -9.62 -2.24
CA THR A 464 5.29 -11.08 -2.05
C THR A 464 4.52 -11.43 -0.77
N GLY A 465 3.97 -12.64 -0.73
CA GLY A 465 3.48 -13.23 0.52
C GLY A 465 4.61 -13.71 1.43
N ALA A 466 5.71 -14.19 0.85
CA ALA A 466 6.90 -14.65 1.54
C ALA A 466 8.13 -14.59 0.62
N ALA A 467 9.25 -14.06 1.10
CA ALA A 467 10.58 -14.23 0.53
C ALA A 467 11.65 -13.92 1.59
N PRO A 468 12.90 -14.35 1.38
CA PRO A 468 14.01 -13.90 2.20
C PRO A 468 14.15 -12.36 2.13
N GLU A 469 14.24 -11.69 3.27
CA GLU A 469 14.37 -10.22 3.33
C GLU A 469 15.60 -9.73 2.57
N VAL A 470 16.71 -10.47 2.65
CA VAL A 470 17.94 -10.15 1.91
C VAL A 470 17.72 -10.12 0.39
N VAL A 471 16.81 -10.95 -0.13
CA VAL A 471 16.52 -10.97 -1.57
C VAL A 471 15.64 -9.76 -1.91
N ILE A 472 14.60 -9.50 -1.12
CA ILE A 472 13.70 -8.34 -1.31
C ILE A 472 14.48 -7.02 -1.33
N GLU A 473 15.46 -6.87 -0.45
CA GLU A 473 16.16 -5.58 -0.25
C GLU A 473 17.43 -5.40 -1.08
N HIS A 474 17.94 -6.44 -1.74
CA HIS A 474 19.24 -6.38 -2.42
C HIS A 474 19.24 -6.91 -3.86
N THR A 475 18.09 -7.34 -4.38
CA THR A 475 18.03 -7.86 -5.75
C THR A 475 17.08 -7.08 -6.63
N GLY A 476 17.60 -6.66 -7.78
CA GLY A 476 16.88 -6.00 -8.85
C GLY A 476 16.99 -4.48 -8.91
N ILE A 477 16.29 -3.91 -9.89
CA ILE A 477 16.25 -2.49 -10.23
C ILE A 477 14.86 -1.86 -9.95
N PRO A 478 14.79 -0.54 -9.70
CA PRO A 478 13.52 0.16 -9.45
C PRO A 478 12.56 0.07 -10.64
N THR A 479 11.25 0.10 -10.36
CA THR A 479 10.18 0.12 -11.39
C THR A 479 10.42 1.19 -12.45
N LEU A 480 10.87 2.39 -12.04
CA LEU A 480 11.11 3.49 -12.96
C LEU A 480 12.19 3.15 -14.00
N SER A 481 13.28 2.49 -13.59
CA SER A 481 14.35 2.06 -14.50
C SER A 481 13.96 0.83 -15.32
N ALA A 482 13.21 -0.10 -14.72
CA ALA A 482 12.71 -1.27 -15.42
C ALA A 482 11.80 -0.89 -16.59
N LEU A 483 10.92 0.11 -16.41
CA LEU A 483 10.07 0.63 -17.47
C LEU A 483 10.89 1.15 -18.65
N VAL A 484 11.86 2.04 -18.37
CA VAL A 484 12.72 2.64 -19.40
C VAL A 484 13.48 1.56 -20.18
N GLN A 485 14.06 0.57 -19.48
CA GLN A 485 14.78 -0.51 -20.15
C GLN A 485 13.88 -1.39 -21.01
N ALA A 486 12.64 -1.65 -20.57
CA ALA A 486 11.70 -2.46 -21.33
C ALA A 486 11.23 -1.74 -22.60
N VAL A 487 10.90 -0.44 -22.50
CA VAL A 487 10.50 0.39 -23.64
C VAL A 487 11.62 0.48 -24.66
N ASN A 488 12.84 0.85 -24.23
CA ASN A 488 13.99 0.95 -25.13
C ASN A 488 14.29 -0.37 -25.84
N SER A 489 14.13 -1.51 -25.14
CA SER A 489 14.34 -2.83 -25.75
C SER A 489 13.35 -3.09 -26.89
N LEU A 490 12.07 -2.79 -26.68
CA LEU A 490 11.04 -2.96 -27.71
C LEU A 490 11.21 -1.95 -28.87
N GLU A 491 11.61 -0.72 -28.58
CA GLU A 491 11.90 0.31 -29.60
C GLU A 491 13.10 -0.08 -30.47
N ASP A 492 14.21 -0.52 -29.86
CA ASP A 492 15.42 -0.94 -30.57
C ASP A 492 15.15 -2.18 -31.46
N MET A 493 14.19 -3.02 -31.07
CA MET A 493 13.73 -4.15 -31.87
C MET A 493 12.69 -3.77 -32.94
N GLY A 494 12.14 -2.56 -32.91
CA GLY A 494 11.03 -2.13 -33.77
C GLY A 494 9.71 -2.84 -33.47
N LEU A 495 9.52 -3.34 -32.24
CA LEU A 495 8.36 -4.14 -31.82
C LEU A 495 7.46 -3.42 -30.80
N LYS A 496 7.74 -2.16 -30.44
CA LYS A 496 6.95 -1.42 -29.44
C LYS A 496 5.47 -1.24 -29.82
N ASP A 497 5.17 -1.19 -31.12
CA ASP A 497 3.80 -1.09 -31.65
C ASP A 497 3.13 -2.45 -31.84
N GLU A 498 3.87 -3.56 -31.71
CA GLU A 498 3.36 -4.93 -31.88
C GLU A 498 3.17 -5.67 -30.54
N ILE A 499 3.96 -5.33 -29.52
CA ILE A 499 3.96 -6.00 -28.21
C ILE A 499 3.55 -5.02 -27.12
N ASP A 500 2.51 -5.35 -26.38
CA ASP A 500 2.05 -4.55 -25.25
C ASP A 500 2.93 -4.75 -24.02
N LEU A 501 3.19 -3.66 -23.29
CA LEU A 501 3.99 -3.63 -22.08
C LEU A 501 3.12 -3.33 -20.84
N ILE A 502 3.13 -4.25 -19.87
CA ILE A 502 2.51 -4.05 -18.57
C ILE A 502 3.59 -3.79 -17.51
N ILE A 503 3.60 -2.61 -16.89
CA ILE A 503 4.54 -2.30 -15.81
C ILE A 503 3.93 -2.51 -14.42
N THR A 504 4.74 -2.92 -13.46
CA THR A 504 4.29 -3.20 -12.09
C THR A 504 5.42 -3.04 -11.08
N GLY A 505 5.07 -3.04 -9.79
CA GLY A 505 5.96 -2.73 -8.68
C GLY A 505 5.71 -1.31 -8.18
N GLY A 506 5.11 -1.18 -6.99
CA GLY A 506 4.97 0.14 -6.35
C GLY A 506 4.00 1.13 -7.01
N ILE A 507 3.10 0.70 -7.90
CA ILE A 507 2.04 1.57 -8.46
C ILE A 507 0.94 1.82 -7.42
N ARG A 508 0.70 3.09 -7.04
CA ARG A 508 -0.13 3.50 -5.90
C ARG A 508 -1.30 4.43 -6.24
N SER A 509 -1.27 5.11 -7.38
CA SER A 509 -2.25 6.16 -7.70
C SER A 509 -2.43 6.31 -9.20
N GLY A 510 -3.48 7.00 -9.66
CA GLY A 510 -3.65 7.32 -11.08
C GLY A 510 -2.55 8.22 -11.63
N ALA A 511 -1.86 8.99 -10.78
CA ALA A 511 -0.67 9.73 -11.19
C ALA A 511 0.49 8.79 -11.57
N ASP A 512 0.71 7.71 -10.80
CA ASP A 512 1.71 6.69 -11.15
C ASP A 512 1.33 6.00 -12.47
N VAL A 513 0.04 5.69 -12.66
CA VAL A 513 -0.48 5.10 -13.92
C VAL A 513 -0.26 6.02 -15.10
N ALA A 514 -0.65 7.29 -14.99
CA ALA A 514 -0.52 8.27 -16.06
C ALA A 514 0.95 8.44 -16.48
N LYS A 515 1.86 8.58 -15.51
CA LYS A 515 3.30 8.72 -15.77
C LYS A 515 3.87 7.46 -16.41
N ALA A 516 3.48 6.27 -15.93
CA ALA A 516 3.89 5.01 -16.54
C ALA A 516 3.43 4.89 -17.99
N MET A 517 2.17 5.26 -18.28
CA MET A 517 1.63 5.23 -19.64
C MET A 517 2.34 6.22 -20.57
N ALA A 518 2.52 7.47 -20.13
CA ALA A 518 3.28 8.47 -20.90
C ALA A 518 4.74 8.04 -21.16
N MET A 519 5.31 7.22 -20.30
CA MET A 519 6.65 6.67 -20.49
C MET A 519 6.70 5.42 -21.38
N GLY A 520 5.57 4.96 -21.93
CA GLY A 520 5.50 3.86 -22.89
C GLY A 520 4.93 2.54 -22.35
N ALA A 521 4.33 2.51 -21.16
CA ALA A 521 3.54 1.35 -20.74
C ALA A 521 2.13 1.38 -21.37
N ASP A 522 1.61 0.21 -21.75
CA ASP A 522 0.28 0.08 -22.34
C ASP A 522 -0.78 -0.21 -21.25
N ALA A 523 -0.35 -0.79 -20.13
CA ALA A 523 -1.15 -0.98 -18.92
C ALA A 523 -0.28 -1.14 -17.66
N VAL A 524 -0.90 -1.25 -16.49
CA VAL A 524 -0.21 -1.49 -15.22
C VAL A 524 -0.85 -2.63 -14.42
N TYR A 525 -0.06 -3.33 -13.61
CA TYR A 525 -0.61 -4.15 -12.53
C TYR A 525 -0.54 -3.47 -11.16
N ILE A 526 -1.58 -3.69 -10.35
CA ILE A 526 -1.61 -3.38 -8.93
C ILE A 526 -1.77 -4.67 -8.10
N GLY A 527 -0.91 -4.83 -7.10
CA GLY A 527 -1.00 -5.93 -6.12
C GLY A 527 -1.20 -5.40 -4.71
N THR A 528 -0.13 -4.85 -4.13
CA THR A 528 -0.13 -4.27 -2.78
C THR A 528 -1.20 -3.20 -2.59
N GLY A 529 -1.38 -2.29 -3.55
CA GLY A 529 -2.43 -1.27 -3.51
C GLY A 529 -3.83 -1.86 -3.43
N ALA A 530 -4.13 -2.89 -4.23
CA ALA A 530 -5.41 -3.59 -4.20
C ALA A 530 -5.64 -4.30 -2.85
N MET A 531 -4.60 -4.93 -2.29
CA MET A 531 -4.70 -5.53 -0.95
C MET A 531 -4.98 -4.48 0.13
N ILE A 532 -4.31 -3.32 0.09
CA ILE A 532 -4.53 -2.22 1.03
C ILE A 532 -5.94 -1.68 0.90
N ALA A 533 -6.41 -1.42 -0.32
CA ALA A 533 -7.78 -0.97 -0.58
C ALA A 533 -8.82 -1.93 0.03
N MET A 534 -8.58 -3.24 -0.10
CA MET A 534 -9.46 -4.28 0.45
C MET A 534 -9.45 -4.33 2.00
N GLY A 535 -8.38 -3.86 2.65
CA GLY A 535 -8.27 -3.78 4.12
C GLY A 535 -6.94 -4.25 4.73
N CYS A 536 -5.93 -4.57 3.91
CA CYS A 536 -4.61 -4.95 4.39
C CYS A 536 -3.96 -3.86 5.24
N ARG A 537 -3.25 -4.27 6.31
CA ARG A 537 -2.58 -3.38 7.26
C ARG A 537 -1.10 -3.12 6.97
N ALA A 538 -0.56 -3.71 5.91
CA ALA A 538 0.87 -3.65 5.62
C ALA A 538 1.76 -4.05 6.81
N CYS A 539 1.32 -5.02 7.62
CA CYS A 539 2.08 -5.56 8.75
C CYS A 539 3.22 -6.51 8.34
N ARG A 540 3.32 -6.85 7.04
CA ARG A 540 4.43 -7.60 6.41
C ARG A 540 4.64 -9.04 6.92
N MET A 541 3.83 -9.52 7.85
CA MET A 541 3.84 -10.89 8.37
C MET A 541 3.02 -11.89 7.53
N CYS A 542 2.77 -11.60 6.26
CA CYS A 542 1.90 -12.38 5.38
C CYS A 542 2.29 -13.87 5.32
N TYR A 543 3.58 -14.17 5.47
CA TYR A 543 4.15 -15.51 5.45
C TYR A 543 3.69 -16.38 6.64
N THR A 544 3.36 -15.77 7.78
CA THR A 544 3.00 -16.50 9.01
C THR A 544 1.63 -17.17 8.96
N GLY A 545 0.78 -16.80 7.99
CA GLY A 545 -0.61 -17.24 7.95
C GLY A 545 -1.52 -16.58 9.01
N LYS A 546 -1.02 -15.62 9.81
CA LYS A 546 -1.78 -14.99 10.90
C LYS A 546 -2.27 -13.58 10.58
N CYS A 547 -2.72 -13.35 9.35
CA CYS A 547 -3.19 -12.03 8.92
C CYS A 547 -4.41 -11.57 9.76
N PRO A 548 -4.31 -10.46 10.52
CA PRO A 548 -5.35 -10.09 11.49
C PRO A 548 -6.66 -9.63 10.85
N VAL A 549 -6.66 -9.34 9.55
CA VAL A 549 -7.78 -8.81 8.77
C VAL A 549 -8.29 -9.78 7.70
N GLY A 550 -7.86 -11.05 7.74
CA GLY A 550 -8.39 -12.08 6.84
C GLY A 550 -7.87 -12.05 5.41
N VAL A 551 -6.91 -11.17 5.07
CA VAL A 551 -6.42 -11.03 3.68
C VAL A 551 -5.42 -12.13 3.28
N ALA A 552 -4.37 -12.34 4.08
CA ALA A 552 -3.25 -13.24 3.74
C ALA A 552 -3.13 -14.41 4.72
N THR A 553 -4.20 -15.18 4.90
CA THR A 553 -4.33 -16.25 5.89
C THR A 553 -5.20 -17.40 5.37
N GLN A 554 -4.93 -18.61 5.87
CA GLN A 554 -5.79 -19.78 5.68
C GLN A 554 -6.56 -20.18 6.95
N ASP A 555 -6.38 -19.45 8.06
CA ASP A 555 -7.11 -19.69 9.31
C ASP A 555 -8.59 -19.31 9.14
N PRO A 556 -9.53 -20.25 9.34
CA PRO A 556 -10.96 -19.98 9.16
C PRO A 556 -11.50 -18.84 10.00
N GLU A 557 -11.03 -18.64 11.23
CA GLU A 557 -11.51 -17.57 12.11
C GLU A 557 -10.98 -16.20 11.70
N LEU A 558 -9.75 -16.15 11.17
CA LEU A 558 -9.20 -14.91 10.62
C LEU A 558 -9.84 -14.56 9.27
N ARG A 559 -10.12 -15.57 8.43
CA ARG A 559 -10.76 -15.40 7.12
C ARG A 559 -12.14 -14.74 7.21
N LYS A 560 -12.94 -15.09 8.22
CA LYS A 560 -14.26 -14.48 8.50
C LYS A 560 -14.24 -12.95 8.66
N ARG A 561 -13.05 -12.37 8.94
CA ARG A 561 -12.89 -10.92 9.14
C ARG A 561 -12.90 -10.13 7.83
N LEU A 562 -12.73 -10.80 6.69
CA LEU A 562 -12.81 -10.19 5.37
C LEU A 562 -14.17 -10.49 4.73
N ASP A 563 -15.00 -9.46 4.64
CA ASP A 563 -16.22 -9.51 3.85
C ASP A 563 -15.91 -9.33 2.36
N VAL A 564 -16.31 -10.30 1.54
CA VAL A 564 -15.99 -10.34 0.10
C VAL A 564 -16.62 -9.17 -0.66
N ASP A 565 -17.85 -8.79 -0.33
CA ASP A 565 -18.59 -7.76 -1.05
C ASP A 565 -18.10 -6.36 -0.70
N ILE A 566 -17.77 -6.12 0.57
CA ILE A 566 -17.11 -4.88 1.00
C ILE A 566 -15.71 -4.80 0.37
N GLY A 567 -14.94 -5.89 0.41
CA GLY A 567 -13.62 -5.96 -0.19
C GLY A 567 -13.64 -5.66 -1.69
N ALA A 568 -14.55 -6.30 -2.42
CA ALA A 568 -14.73 -6.10 -3.86
C ALA A 568 -15.08 -4.66 -4.20
N ARG A 569 -16.05 -4.05 -3.48
CA ARG A 569 -16.42 -2.64 -3.68
C ARG A 569 -15.25 -1.69 -3.44
N LYS A 570 -14.43 -1.94 -2.40
CA LYS A 570 -13.27 -1.11 -2.10
C LYS A 570 -12.20 -1.21 -3.20
N VAL A 571 -11.92 -2.42 -3.70
CA VAL A 571 -11.00 -2.62 -4.84
C VAL A 571 -11.53 -1.95 -6.11
N ALA A 572 -12.81 -2.15 -6.43
CA ALA A 572 -13.46 -1.50 -7.57
C ALA A 572 -13.37 0.03 -7.49
N ASN A 573 -13.68 0.61 -6.33
CA ASN A 573 -13.57 2.06 -6.12
C ASN A 573 -12.14 2.56 -6.27
N TYR A 574 -11.15 1.81 -5.80
CA TYR A 574 -9.75 2.17 -5.93
C TYR A 574 -9.30 2.16 -7.40
N ILE A 575 -9.59 1.10 -8.16
CA ILE A 575 -9.31 1.04 -9.59
C ILE A 575 -10.01 2.17 -10.33
N LYS A 576 -11.31 2.38 -10.07
CA LYS A 576 -12.08 3.46 -10.68
C LYS A 576 -11.48 4.85 -10.42
N ALA A 577 -11.04 5.11 -9.18
CA ALA A 577 -10.38 6.35 -8.82
C ALA A 577 -9.06 6.53 -9.59
N MET A 578 -8.22 5.48 -9.64
CA MET A 578 -6.97 5.51 -10.42
C MET A 578 -7.24 5.79 -11.89
N THR A 579 -8.25 5.15 -12.50
CA THR A 579 -8.63 5.39 -13.90
C THR A 579 -9.10 6.84 -14.12
N GLU A 580 -9.93 7.38 -13.23
CA GLU A 580 -10.44 8.75 -13.36
C GLU A 580 -9.34 9.80 -13.18
N GLU A 581 -8.39 9.56 -12.27
CA GLU A 581 -7.18 10.35 -12.08
C GLU A 581 -6.28 10.32 -13.33
N THR A 582 -6.00 9.13 -13.88
CA THR A 582 -5.25 8.97 -15.13
C THR A 582 -5.90 9.75 -16.27
N LYS A 583 -7.21 9.56 -16.46
CA LYS A 583 -8.01 10.28 -17.45
C LYS A 583 -7.92 11.79 -17.27
N MET A 584 -8.00 12.28 -16.02
CA MET A 584 -7.90 13.70 -15.73
C MET A 584 -6.56 14.27 -16.14
N LEU A 585 -5.47 13.56 -15.83
CA LEU A 585 -4.13 13.97 -16.18
C LEU A 585 -3.90 13.91 -17.70
N ALA A 586 -4.45 12.90 -18.39
CA ALA A 586 -4.48 12.81 -19.85
C ALA A 586 -5.08 14.05 -20.51
N GLN A 587 -6.29 14.39 -20.07
CA GLN A 587 -7.04 15.54 -20.59
C GLN A 587 -6.35 16.86 -20.29
N LEU A 588 -5.73 16.99 -19.11
CA LEU A 588 -4.96 18.18 -18.76
C LEU A 588 -3.72 18.38 -19.62
N ALA A 589 -3.09 17.33 -20.16
CA ALA A 589 -2.01 17.48 -21.14
C ALA A 589 -2.51 17.58 -22.60
N GLY A 590 -3.83 17.63 -22.81
CA GLY A 590 -4.44 17.88 -24.12
C GLY A 590 -4.85 16.64 -24.90
N HIS A 591 -4.94 15.48 -24.23
CA HIS A 591 -5.26 14.20 -24.87
C HIS A 591 -6.67 13.71 -24.55
N ASP A 592 -7.38 13.24 -25.57
CA ASP A 592 -8.71 12.64 -25.45
C ASP A 592 -8.66 11.10 -25.41
N ASP A 593 -7.47 10.52 -25.48
CA ASP A 593 -7.22 9.09 -25.27
C ASP A 593 -5.97 8.92 -24.41
N ILE A 594 -6.06 8.14 -23.33
CA ILE A 594 -4.93 7.93 -22.41
C ILE A 594 -3.72 7.28 -23.09
N ARG A 595 -3.88 6.70 -24.28
CA ARG A 595 -2.80 6.09 -25.08
C ARG A 595 -2.02 7.11 -25.90
N GLN A 596 -2.49 8.35 -26.02
CA GLN A 596 -1.77 9.44 -26.68
C GLN A 596 -0.73 10.10 -25.76
N PHE A 597 -0.80 9.79 -24.46
CA PHE A 597 0.16 10.27 -23.46
C PHE A 597 1.57 9.83 -23.83
N ASN A 598 2.52 10.76 -23.76
CA ASN A 598 3.87 10.53 -24.25
C ASN A 598 4.92 11.27 -23.41
N PRO A 599 6.23 11.00 -23.62
CA PRO A 599 7.27 11.58 -22.78
C PRO A 599 7.40 13.10 -22.85
N ASP A 600 6.90 13.76 -23.91
CA ASP A 600 6.95 15.23 -24.00
C ASP A 600 5.97 15.93 -23.04
N ASP A 601 4.95 15.21 -22.58
CA ASP A 601 4.00 15.64 -21.56
C ASP A 601 4.62 15.62 -20.15
N LEU A 602 5.85 15.11 -19.99
CA LEU A 602 6.48 14.89 -18.69
C LEU A 602 7.72 15.77 -18.46
N ARG A 603 7.98 16.10 -17.19
CA ARG A 603 9.25 16.71 -16.75
C ARG A 603 9.78 16.05 -15.49
N ALA A 604 11.08 15.80 -15.46
CA ALA A 604 11.78 15.35 -14.27
C ALA A 604 12.10 16.54 -13.36
N LEU A 605 11.81 16.42 -12.06
CA LEU A 605 12.09 17.46 -11.04
C LEU A 605 13.58 17.61 -10.74
N ASP A 606 14.34 16.54 -10.88
CA ASP A 606 15.75 16.49 -10.53
C ASP A 606 16.59 15.80 -11.62
N THR A 607 17.91 16.00 -11.53
CA THR A 607 18.87 15.48 -12.52
C THR A 607 19.01 13.97 -12.50
N ASN A 608 18.79 13.31 -11.36
CA ASN A 608 18.88 11.85 -11.28
C ASN A 608 17.69 11.22 -11.98
N THR A 609 16.49 11.74 -11.72
CA THR A 609 15.27 11.30 -12.39
C THR A 609 15.37 11.53 -13.90
N ALA A 610 15.86 12.70 -14.34
CA ALA A 610 16.11 12.98 -15.75
C ALA A 610 17.12 12.00 -16.37
N ALA A 611 18.22 11.69 -15.68
CA ALA A 611 19.24 10.77 -16.16
C ALA A 611 18.77 9.31 -16.23
N ILE A 612 17.92 8.87 -15.29
CA ILE A 612 17.34 7.52 -15.29
C ILE A 612 16.32 7.35 -16.42
N THR A 613 15.49 8.36 -16.64
CA THR A 613 14.31 8.27 -17.51
C THR A 613 14.52 8.79 -18.91
N GLY A 614 15.54 9.62 -19.14
CA GLY A 614 15.71 10.37 -20.39
C GLY A 614 14.74 11.55 -20.53
N LEU A 615 13.86 11.80 -19.56
CA LEU A 615 12.92 12.92 -19.59
C LEU A 615 13.63 14.27 -19.54
N LYS A 616 12.98 15.28 -20.12
CA LYS A 616 13.42 16.68 -20.01
C LYS A 616 13.35 17.12 -18.54
N LEU A 617 14.42 17.76 -18.06
CA LEU A 617 14.45 18.39 -16.73
C LEU A 617 13.50 19.59 -16.71
N ILE A 618 12.88 19.92 -15.57
CA ILE A 618 11.92 21.03 -15.41
C ILE A 618 12.38 22.41 -15.91
N ASN A 619 13.68 22.64 -16.13
CA ASN A 619 14.21 23.89 -16.65
C ASN A 619 14.28 23.95 -18.19
N LYS A 620 13.80 22.91 -18.87
CA LYS A 620 13.70 22.77 -20.33
C LYS A 620 12.25 22.47 -20.71
#